data_AF-A0A9E6TQ73-F1
#
_entry.id   AF-A0A9E6TQ73-F1
#
_cell.length_a   1.000
_cell.length_b   1.000
_cell.length_c   1.000
_cell.angle_alpha   90.00
_cell.angle_beta   90.00
_cell.angle_gamma   90.00
#
_symmetry.space_group_name_H-M   'P 1'
#
loop_
_entity.id
_entity.type
_entity.pdbx_description
1 polymer ?
#
loop_
_entity_poly.entity_id
_entity_poly.type
_entity_poly.pdbx_seq_one_letter_code
_entity_poly.pdbx_strand_id
1 'polypeptide(L)'
;MGKVEIIRALMLAERFKDLLDLLEEESAYFSGKAPVEEQGQDSRRLRIMAVHHLRFLAEFGSASSGGFKGKRHLIPFPEDFEAWLRTGAPEVALKDLEALLADHPL
;
A
#
# COMPACT_ATOMS: atom_id res chain seq x y z
N MET A 1 -5.54 16.37 4.64
CA MET A 1 -4.50 15.74 3.79
C MET A 1 -5.21 14.96 2.70
N GLY A 2 -4.72 15.00 1.47
CA GLY A 2 -5.18 14.12 0.41
C GLY A 2 -4.77 12.67 0.68
N LYS A 3 -5.48 11.72 0.05
CA LYS A 3 -5.21 10.28 0.18
C LYS A 3 -3.73 9.92 -0.06
N VAL A 4 -3.13 10.43 -1.13
CA VAL A 4 -1.72 10.16 -1.46
C VAL A 4 -0.77 10.74 -0.41
N GLU A 5 -1.09 11.89 0.18
CA GLU A 5 -0.28 12.49 1.24
C GLU A 5 -0.30 11.64 2.52
N ILE A 6 -1.47 11.13 2.89
CA ILE A 6 -1.60 10.20 4.03
C ILE A 6 -0.81 8.93 3.78
N ILE A 7 -0.93 8.35 2.58
CA ILE A 7 -0.15 7.17 2.20
C ILE A 7 1.35 7.45 2.33
N ARG A 8 1.85 8.58 1.79
CA ARG A 8 3.26 8.96 1.93
C ARG A 8 3.68 9.13 3.39
N ALA A 9 2.82 9.70 4.23
CA ALA A 9 3.10 9.87 5.64
C ALA A 9 3.19 8.53 6.39
N LEU A 10 2.32 7.56 6.06
CA LEU A 10 2.43 6.18 6.57
C LEU A 10 3.75 5.51 6.14
N MET A 11 4.18 5.72 4.89
CA MET A 11 5.47 5.19 4.41
C MET A 11 6.66 5.78 5.16
N LEU A 12 6.65 7.09 5.43
CA LEU A 12 7.70 7.76 6.21
C LEU A 12 7.75 7.29 7.66
N ALA A 13 6.60 6.94 8.24
CA ALA A 13 6.48 6.38 9.58
C ALA A 13 6.76 4.85 9.64
N GLU A 14 7.20 4.24 8.54
CA GLU A 14 7.41 2.79 8.40
C GLU A 14 6.17 1.94 8.73
N ARG A 15 4.97 2.52 8.63
CA ARG A 15 3.68 1.84 8.85
C ARG A 15 3.22 1.11 7.60
N PHE A 16 4.12 0.32 7.01
CA PHE A 16 3.90 -0.39 5.75
C PHE A 16 2.80 -1.43 5.86
N LYS A 17 2.75 -2.13 7.00
CA LYS A 17 1.77 -3.18 7.26
C LYS A 17 0.34 -2.63 7.29
N ASP A 18 0.13 -1.47 7.88
CA ASP A 18 -1.19 -0.83 7.94
C ASP A 18 -1.75 -0.55 6.54
N LEU A 19 -0.90 -0.05 5.64
CA LEU A 19 -1.27 0.18 4.25
C LEU A 19 -1.45 -1.12 3.47
N LEU A 20 -0.59 -2.11 3.73
CA LEU A 20 -0.69 -3.44 3.12
C LEU A 20 -2.01 -4.12 3.48
N ASP A 21 -2.36 -4.14 4.75
CA ASP A 21 -3.57 -4.78 5.26
C ASP A 21 -4.83 -4.10 4.68
N LEU A 22 -4.80 -2.78 4.45
CA LEU A 22 -5.88 -2.08 3.73
C LEU A 22 -5.99 -2.52 2.26
N LEU A 23 -4.86 -2.66 1.56
CA LEU A 23 -4.82 -3.11 0.16
C LEU A 23 -5.20 -4.59 -0.01
N GLU A 24 -4.89 -5.43 0.97
CA GLU A 24 -5.22 -6.85 1.00
C GLU A 24 -6.62 -7.12 1.55
N GLU A 25 -7.35 -6.07 1.95
CA GLU A 25 -8.71 -6.15 2.52
C GLU A 25 -8.74 -6.91 3.87
N GLU A 26 -7.59 -6.94 4.56
CA GLU A 26 -7.40 -7.61 5.86
C GLU A 26 -7.44 -6.62 7.04
N SER A 27 -7.43 -5.32 6.76
CA SER A 27 -7.51 -4.26 7.79
C SER A 27 -8.89 -4.17 8.41
N ALA A 28 -8.95 -3.97 9.74
CA ALA A 28 -10.18 -3.70 10.47
C ALA A 28 -10.89 -2.39 10.03
N TYR A 29 -10.15 -1.50 9.38
CA TYR A 29 -10.65 -0.22 8.87
C TYR A 29 -11.15 -0.29 7.43
N PHE A 30 -10.97 -1.43 6.75
CA PHE A 30 -11.47 -1.61 5.39
C PHE A 30 -12.99 -1.59 5.38
N SER A 31 -13.57 -0.55 4.78
CA SER A 31 -15.02 -0.33 4.83
C SER A 31 -15.78 -0.94 3.64
N GLY A 32 -15.10 -1.68 2.77
CA GLY A 32 -15.68 -2.32 1.59
C GLY A 32 -15.87 -1.37 0.40
N LYS A 33 -15.58 -1.92 -0.79
CA LYS A 33 -15.61 -1.26 -2.11
C LYS A 33 -14.79 0.03 -2.19
N ALA A 34 -13.49 -0.11 -2.45
CA ALA A 34 -12.89 0.83 -3.38
C ALA A 34 -13.65 0.72 -4.71
N PRO A 35 -14.03 1.84 -5.34
CA PRO A 35 -14.76 1.79 -6.60
C PRO A 35 -13.90 1.03 -7.61
N VAL A 36 -14.40 -0.12 -8.05
CA VAL A 36 -13.94 -0.77 -9.28
C VAL A 36 -14.50 0.07 -10.43
N GLU A 37 -14.11 1.35 -10.50
CA GLU A 37 -14.17 2.09 -11.76
C GLU A 37 -13.38 1.26 -12.74
N GLU A 38 -13.97 0.90 -13.89
CA GLU A 38 -13.39 -0.01 -14.90
C GLU A 38 -11.87 0.21 -15.06
N GLN A 39 -11.12 -0.54 -14.28
CA GLN A 39 -9.70 -0.31 -14.15
C GLN A 39 -9.06 -1.04 -15.32
N GLY A 40 -8.46 -0.27 -16.24
CA GLY A 40 -7.66 -0.85 -17.31
C GLY A 40 -6.60 -1.82 -16.77
N GLN A 41 -6.14 -2.74 -17.61
CA GLN A 41 -5.16 -3.77 -17.23
C GLN A 41 -3.92 -3.20 -16.51
N ASP A 42 -3.53 -1.97 -16.84
CA ASP A 42 -2.41 -1.26 -16.22
C ASP A 42 -2.65 -0.93 -14.74
N SER A 43 -3.86 -0.53 -14.34
CA SER A 43 -4.15 -0.20 -12.94
C SER A 43 -4.11 -1.45 -12.05
N ARG A 44 -4.65 -2.58 -12.57
CA ARG A 44 -4.53 -3.87 -11.88
C ARG A 44 -3.08 -4.30 -11.72
N ARG A 45 -2.25 -4.14 -12.76
CA ARG A 45 -0.81 -4.43 -12.69
C ARG A 45 -0.13 -3.57 -11.62
N LEU A 46 -0.37 -2.27 -11.62
CA LEU A 46 0.22 -1.33 -10.65
C LEU A 46 -0.16 -1.68 -9.21
N ARG A 47 -1.43 -2.04 -8.97
CA ARG A 47 -1.88 -2.54 -7.65
C ARG A 47 -1.09 -3.78 -7.21
N ILE A 48 -0.92 -4.77 -8.10
CA ILE A 48 -0.20 -6.00 -7.76
C ILE A 48 1.26 -5.69 -7.38
N MET A 49 1.92 -4.80 -8.14
CA MET A 49 3.29 -4.39 -7.85
C MET A 49 3.39 -3.58 -6.55
N ALA A 50 2.44 -2.69 -6.28
CA ALA A 50 2.35 -1.96 -5.02
C ALA A 50 2.23 -2.90 -3.82
N VAL A 51 1.36 -3.92 -3.89
CA VAL A 51 1.23 -4.96 -2.87
C VAL A 51 2.54 -5.72 -2.67
N HIS A 52 3.25 -6.09 -3.75
CA HIS A 52 4.53 -6.79 -3.63
C HIS A 52 5.61 -5.92 -2.99
N HIS A 53 5.64 -4.63 -3.32
CA HIS A 53 6.54 -3.68 -2.69
C HIS A 53 6.25 -3.53 -1.19
N LEU A 54 4.98 -3.37 -0.81
CA LEU A 54 4.58 -3.25 0.59
C LEU A 54 4.85 -4.52 1.39
N ARG A 55 4.65 -5.71 0.81
CA ARG A 55 5.06 -6.98 1.43
C ARG A 55 6.57 -7.03 1.67
N PHE A 56 7.37 -6.55 0.71
CA PHE A 56 8.82 -6.45 0.91
C PHE A 56 9.14 -5.49 2.07
N LEU A 57 8.55 -4.29 2.08
CA LEU A 57 8.82 -3.29 3.12
C LEU A 57 8.33 -3.70 4.52
N ALA A 58 7.16 -4.33 4.61
CA ALA A 58 6.65 -4.86 5.87
C ALA A 58 7.53 -5.99 6.44
N GLU A 59 8.30 -6.65 5.59
CA GLU A 59 9.17 -7.77 5.96
C GLU A 59 10.62 -7.35 6.21
N PHE A 60 11.15 -6.44 5.41
CA PHE A 60 12.57 -6.06 5.40
C PHE A 60 12.83 -4.59 5.77
N GLY A 61 11.78 -3.82 6.07
CA GLY A 61 11.87 -2.38 6.28
C GLY A 61 12.31 -1.63 5.02
N SER A 62 12.90 -0.45 5.21
CA SER A 62 13.39 0.44 4.15
C SER A 62 14.66 -0.06 3.43
N ALA A 63 14.95 -1.36 3.46
CA ALA A 63 16.12 -1.95 2.82
C ALA A 63 16.08 -1.81 1.28
N SER A 64 17.22 -1.54 0.66
CA SER A 64 17.33 -1.23 -0.77
C SER A 64 17.56 -2.44 -1.67
N SER A 65 17.80 -3.62 -1.11
CA SER A 65 18.07 -4.86 -1.86
C SER A 65 17.13 -5.99 -1.46
N GLY A 66 16.77 -6.82 -2.46
CA GLY A 66 15.92 -7.99 -2.27
C GLY A 66 16.42 -8.91 -1.16
N GLY A 67 15.49 -9.53 -0.44
CA GLY A 67 15.76 -10.34 0.73
C GLY A 67 15.22 -11.76 0.58
N PHE A 68 15.95 -12.73 1.15
CA PHE A 68 15.45 -14.10 1.33
C PHE A 68 14.90 -14.24 2.75
N LYS A 69 13.64 -14.66 2.88
CA LYS A 69 13.09 -15.14 4.15
C LYS A 69 12.50 -16.53 3.97
N GLY A 70 13.13 -17.51 4.61
CA GLY A 70 12.81 -18.93 4.41
C GLY A 70 13.00 -19.33 2.94
N LYS A 71 11.90 -19.68 2.25
CA LYS A 71 11.90 -20.07 0.83
C LYS A 71 11.42 -18.96 -0.12
N ARG A 72 11.08 -17.77 0.38
CA ARG A 72 10.54 -16.67 -0.42
C ARG A 72 11.63 -15.63 -0.69
N HIS A 73 11.78 -15.28 -1.95
CA HIS A 73 12.59 -14.15 -2.39
C HIS A 73 11.64 -12.99 -2.67
N LEU A 74 11.77 -11.89 -1.92
CA LEU A 74 11.00 -10.67 -2.16
C LEU A 74 11.95 -9.60 -2.69
N ILE A 75 11.46 -8.83 -3.66
CA ILE A 75 12.17 -7.74 -4.31
C ILE A 75 11.31 -6.48 -4.17
N PRO A 76 11.90 -5.32 -3.87
CA PRO A 76 11.15 -4.06 -3.83
C PRO A 76 10.77 -3.61 -5.25
N PHE A 77 9.58 -3.00 -5.40
CA PHE A 77 9.11 -2.38 -6.64
C PHE A 77 8.78 -0.89 -6.42
N PRO A 78 9.77 -0.05 -6.07
CA PRO A 78 9.52 1.34 -5.69
C PRO A 78 8.99 2.18 -6.86
N GLU A 79 9.45 1.94 -8.09
CA GLU A 79 9.00 2.68 -9.27
C GLU A 79 7.54 2.38 -9.62
N ASP A 80 7.13 1.11 -9.57
CA ASP A 80 5.73 0.73 -9.77
C ASP A 80 4.83 1.21 -8.63
N PHE A 81 5.33 1.23 -7.38
CA PHE A 81 4.60 1.81 -6.25
C PHE A 81 4.38 3.32 -6.44
N GLU A 82 5.41 4.06 -6.86
CA GLU A 82 5.27 5.49 -7.18
C GLU A 82 4.32 5.71 -8.37
N ALA A 83 4.34 4.83 -9.37
CA ALA A 83 3.37 4.86 -10.47
C ALA A 83 1.93 4.63 -9.98
N TRP A 84 1.73 3.69 -9.05
CA TRP A 84 0.45 3.46 -8.40
C TRP A 84 -0.01 4.66 -7.55
N LEU A 85 0.89 5.34 -6.82
CA LEU A 85 0.54 6.57 -6.10
C LEU A 85 0.10 7.69 -7.06
N ARG A 86 0.70 7.78 -8.25
CA ARG A 86 0.31 8.76 -9.28
C ARG A 86 -1.08 8.51 -9.84
N THR A 87 -1.61 7.28 -9.80
CA THR A 87 -3.01 7.01 -10.14
C THR A 87 -3.98 7.39 -9.01
N GLY A 88 -3.46 7.88 -7.88
CA GLY A 88 -4.25 8.26 -6.72
C GLY A 88 -4.63 7.09 -5.84
N ALA A 89 -3.97 5.92 -5.96
CA ALA A 89 -4.25 4.73 -5.16
C ALA A 89 -5.76 4.38 -5.12
N PRO A 90 -6.41 4.13 -6.27
CA PRO A 90 -7.87 4.03 -6.37
C PRO A 90 -8.46 2.93 -5.47
N GLU A 91 -7.69 1.89 -5.16
CA GLU A 91 -8.08 0.76 -4.30
C GLU A 91 -8.12 1.08 -2.80
N VAL A 92 -7.63 2.26 -2.40
CA VAL A 92 -7.65 2.69 -1.01
C VAL A 92 -8.69 3.80 -0.88
N ALA A 93 -9.67 3.62 0.00
CA ALA A 93 -10.63 4.67 0.30
C ALA A 93 -10.01 5.67 1.29
N LEU A 94 -10.23 6.97 1.07
CA LEU A 94 -9.73 8.01 1.98
C LEU A 94 -10.30 7.81 3.41
N LYS A 95 -11.58 7.48 3.52
CA LYS A 95 -12.24 7.19 4.81
C LYS A 95 -11.57 6.07 5.61
N ASP A 96 -11.01 5.06 4.95
CA ASP A 96 -10.37 3.93 5.63
C ASP A 96 -9.03 4.37 6.24
N LEU A 97 -8.29 5.23 5.52
CA LEU A 97 -7.07 5.84 6.03
C LEU A 97 -7.37 6.81 7.19
N GLU A 98 -8.43 7.62 7.05
CA GLU A 98 -8.85 8.55 8.12
C GLU A 98 -9.28 7.80 9.38
N ALA A 99 -10.04 6.71 9.24
CA ALA A 99 -10.44 5.86 10.36
C ALA A 99 -9.21 5.22 11.05
N LEU A 100 -8.27 4.69 10.26
CA LEU A 100 -7.03 4.13 10.78
C LEU A 100 -6.21 5.18 11.56
N LEU A 101 -6.12 6.41 11.05
CA LEU A 101 -5.37 7.49 11.69
C LEU A 101 -6.07 8.09 12.91
N ALA A 102 -7.39 8.01 12.99
CA ALA A 102 -8.15 8.46 14.15
C ALA A 102 -7.84 7.60 15.40
N ASP A 103 -7.74 6.29 15.21
CA ASP A 103 -7.41 5.35 16.28
C ASP A 103 -5.90 5.26 16.53
N HIS A 104 -5.10 5.38 15.47
CA HIS A 104 -3.64 5.28 15.50
C HIS A 104 -3.00 6.46 14.78
N PRO A 105 -2.76 7.60 15.47
CA PRO A 105 -2.11 8.78 14.88
C PRO A 105 -0.68 8.51 14.41
N LEU A 106 -0.17 9.39 13.52
CA LEU A 106 1.23 9.40 13.06
C LEU A 106 2.15 10.13 14.05
#